data_AF-A0A1B0FKX2-F1
#
_entry.id   AF-A0A1B0FKX2-F1
#
_cell.length_a   1.000
_cell.length_b   1.000
_cell.length_c   1.000
_cell.angle_alpha   90.00
_cell.angle_beta   90.00
_cell.angle_gamma   90.00
#
_symmetry.space_group_name_H-M   'P 1'
#
loop_
_entity.id
_entity.type
_entity.pdbx_description
1 polymer ?
#
loop_
_entity_poly.entity_id
_entity_poly.type
_entity_poly.pdbx_seq_one_letter_code
_entity_poly.pdbx_strand_id
1 'polypeptide(L)'
;MFPDSGKSEEFPKTEPELLSAPSENELSLSINSKALSDVPSDIIIKSKIKYGSRWDAFKGLLAEYSKSTSIHGIRYIFEIHRPFYEKIYWIVLMLISLYFATSLIRESYLKWMDSPVIVGFDETLVPVHKIPFPTITICPEIKMETEVFDFANISQRIWSEIGNYQQFENLSNITDEEYVKSIFLSRLDFHTDILLFSSN
;
A
#
# COMPACT_ATOMS: atom_id res chain seq x y z
N MET A 1 -38.06 67.00 -5.55
CA MET A 1 -38.69 66.32 -4.41
C MET A 1 -37.97 65.00 -4.20
N PHE A 2 -36.94 65.00 -3.34
CA PHE A 2 -36.48 63.82 -2.60
C PHE A 2 -37.46 63.62 -1.42
N PRO A 3 -37.66 62.41 -0.86
CA PRO A 3 -36.67 61.68 -0.04
C PRO A 3 -36.75 60.14 -0.23
N ASP A 4 -36.09 59.25 0.52
CA ASP A 4 -34.77 59.09 1.16
C ASP A 4 -34.83 57.73 1.91
N SER A 5 -33.68 57.12 2.18
CA SER A 5 -33.41 56.02 3.15
C SER A 5 -33.82 54.57 2.80
N GLY A 6 -33.00 53.53 3.03
CA GLY A 6 -31.64 53.51 3.58
C GLY A 6 -31.02 52.10 3.74
N LYS A 7 -29.67 52.09 3.67
CA LYS A 7 -28.63 51.29 4.38
C LYS A 7 -28.62 49.76 4.24
N SER A 8 -27.56 49.06 3.79
CA SER A 8 -26.08 49.05 3.96
C SER A 8 -25.61 48.02 5.00
N GLU A 9 -24.91 46.98 4.55
CA GLU A 9 -23.86 46.30 5.32
C GLU A 9 -22.61 46.17 4.45
N GLU A 10 -21.50 46.65 4.97
CA GLU A 10 -20.15 46.65 4.41
C GLU A 10 -19.26 45.80 5.33
N PHE A 11 -18.27 45.09 4.75
CA PHE A 11 -16.89 44.80 5.24
C PHE A 11 -16.36 43.49 4.59
N PRO A 12 -15.04 43.27 4.43
CA PRO A 12 -13.91 44.17 4.16
C PRO A 12 -13.19 43.82 2.83
N LYS A 13 -12.53 44.81 2.24
CA LYS A 13 -11.47 44.59 1.25
C LYS A 13 -10.19 44.23 2.01
N THR A 14 -9.75 42.98 1.92
CA THR A 14 -8.38 42.61 2.27
C THR A 14 -7.62 42.41 0.98
N GLU A 15 -7.00 43.50 0.57
CA GLU A 15 -5.87 43.53 -0.36
C GLU A 15 -4.83 42.50 0.14
N PRO A 16 -4.51 41.45 -0.65
CA PRO A 16 -3.36 40.63 -0.33
C PRO A 16 -2.14 41.52 -0.55
N GLU A 17 -1.61 42.03 0.56
CA GLU A 17 -0.29 42.64 0.60
C GLU A 17 0.67 41.73 -0.18
N LEU A 18 1.20 42.34 -1.22
CA LEU A 18 2.27 41.91 -2.05
C LEU A 18 3.50 41.65 -1.17
N LEU A 19 3.59 40.45 -0.58
CA LEU A 19 4.85 39.98 -0.01
C LEU A 19 5.78 39.76 -1.21
N SER A 20 6.59 40.79 -1.41
CA SER A 20 7.50 41.01 -2.54
C SER A 20 8.24 39.74 -2.91
N ALA A 21 8.05 39.32 -4.16
CA ALA A 21 8.99 38.43 -4.82
C ALA A 21 10.39 39.07 -4.71
N PRO A 22 11.45 38.30 -4.40
CA PRO A 22 12.81 38.81 -4.50
C PRO A 22 13.03 39.31 -5.92
N SER A 23 13.47 40.56 -6.05
CA SER A 23 13.73 41.20 -7.34
C SER A 23 14.61 40.32 -8.23
N GLU A 24 14.34 40.31 -9.54
CA GLU A 24 14.98 39.50 -10.58
C GLU A 24 16.53 39.50 -10.55
N ASN A 25 17.12 40.50 -9.89
CA ASN A 25 18.56 40.71 -9.75
C ASN A 25 19.23 39.77 -8.71
N GLU A 26 18.49 39.27 -7.71
CA GLU A 26 18.98 38.28 -6.72
C GLU A 26 18.99 36.86 -7.30
N LEU A 27 18.07 36.57 -8.23
CA LEU A 27 17.98 35.27 -8.91
C LEU A 27 19.17 35.06 -9.86
N SER A 28 19.60 36.10 -10.58
CA SER A 28 20.71 36.01 -11.54
C SER A 28 22.07 35.75 -10.90
N LEU A 29 22.29 36.16 -9.64
CA LEU A 29 23.56 35.95 -8.95
C LEU A 29 23.67 34.51 -8.40
N SER A 30 22.54 33.86 -8.05
CA SER A 30 22.54 32.45 -7.63
C SER A 30 22.56 31.44 -8.79
N ILE A 31 22.21 31.86 -10.01
CA ILE A 31 22.16 31.00 -11.20
C ILE A 31 23.56 30.62 -11.71
N ASN A 32 24.60 31.38 -11.40
CA ASN A 32 25.91 31.18 -12.03
C ASN A 32 26.71 29.95 -11.58
N SER A 33 26.22 29.09 -10.66
CA SER A 33 26.81 27.75 -10.46
C SER A 33 26.01 26.76 -9.61
N LYS A 34 24.67 26.80 -9.58
CA LYS A 34 23.93 25.68 -8.96
C LYS A 34 24.01 24.46 -9.86
N ALA A 35 24.54 23.35 -9.32
CA ALA A 35 24.50 22.08 -10.02
C ALA A 35 23.04 21.68 -10.24
N LEU A 36 22.74 20.95 -11.33
CA LEU A 36 21.39 20.47 -11.63
C LEU A 36 20.80 19.63 -10.48
N SER A 37 21.66 19.08 -9.62
CA SER A 37 21.28 18.38 -8.38
C SER A 37 20.67 19.28 -7.31
N ASP A 38 21.01 20.56 -7.29
CA ASP A 38 20.69 21.50 -6.20
C ASP A 38 19.37 22.26 -6.44
N VAL A 39 18.76 22.05 -7.62
CA VAL A 39 17.49 22.66 -7.99
C VAL A 39 16.34 21.81 -7.45
N PRO A 40 15.35 22.40 -6.74
CA PRO A 40 14.16 21.69 -6.26
C PRO A 40 13.40 20.97 -7.38
N SER A 41 13.01 19.72 -7.12
CA SER A 41 12.41 18.84 -8.14
C SER A 41 11.05 19.35 -8.65
N ASP A 42 10.31 20.10 -7.85
CA ASP A 42 9.03 20.74 -8.20
C ASP A 42 9.19 21.83 -9.26
N ILE A 43 10.26 22.62 -9.21
CA ILE A 43 10.58 23.65 -10.22
C ILE A 43 10.91 22.97 -11.56
N ILE A 44 11.65 21.86 -11.53
CA ILE A 44 11.98 21.06 -12.71
C ILE A 44 10.74 20.40 -13.32
N ILE A 45 9.81 19.92 -12.50
CA ILE A 45 8.54 19.33 -12.96
C ILE A 45 7.67 20.40 -13.62
N LYS A 46 7.47 21.55 -12.96
CA LYS A 46 6.68 22.66 -13.51
C LYS A 46 7.25 23.21 -14.81
N SER A 47 8.57 23.33 -14.92
CA SER A 47 9.21 23.79 -16.16
C SER A 47 9.02 22.79 -17.31
N LYS A 48 9.13 21.48 -17.04
CA LYS A 48 8.83 20.41 -18.02
C LYS A 48 7.37 20.41 -18.48
N ILE A 49 6.41 20.68 -17.59
CA ILE A 49 4.99 20.75 -17.95
C ILE A 49 4.69 21.96 -18.84
N LYS A 50 5.28 23.12 -18.53
CA LYS A 50 4.97 24.38 -19.21
C LYS A 50 5.69 24.56 -20.56
N TYR A 51 6.93 24.11 -20.65
CA TYR A 51 7.79 24.36 -21.83
C TYR A 51 8.30 23.09 -22.51
N GLY A 52 7.99 21.90 -21.99
CA GLY A 52 8.46 20.62 -22.53
C GLY A 52 7.62 20.06 -23.68
N SER A 53 8.14 19.00 -24.30
CA SER A 53 7.38 18.18 -25.25
C SER A 53 6.19 17.49 -24.58
N ARG A 54 5.22 16.99 -25.36
CA ARG A 54 4.06 16.24 -24.84
C ARG A 54 4.47 15.11 -23.88
N TRP A 55 5.57 14.44 -24.18
CA TRP A 55 6.14 13.37 -23.34
C TRP A 55 6.74 13.92 -22.03
N ASP A 56 7.44 15.06 -22.09
CA ASP A 56 7.99 15.70 -20.90
C ASP A 56 6.88 16.25 -19.99
N ALA A 57 5.82 16.80 -20.58
CA ALA A 57 4.64 17.23 -19.85
C ALA A 57 3.94 16.03 -19.17
N PHE A 58 3.80 14.91 -19.87
CA PHE A 58 3.26 13.68 -19.30
C PHE A 58 4.12 13.15 -18.13
N LYS A 59 5.46 13.11 -18.29
CA LYS A 59 6.37 12.73 -17.19
C LYS A 59 6.28 13.68 -16.02
N GLY A 60 6.15 14.98 -16.28
CA GLY A 60 5.96 15.99 -15.25
C GLY A 60 4.68 15.75 -14.46
N LEU A 61 3.56 15.52 -15.15
CA LEU A 61 2.28 15.19 -14.54
C LEU A 61 2.34 13.90 -13.72
N LEU A 62 2.96 12.84 -14.25
CA LEU A 62 3.14 11.59 -13.51
C LEU A 62 4.04 11.77 -12.28
N ALA A 63 5.07 12.61 -12.36
CA ALA A 63 5.92 12.93 -11.21
C ALA A 63 5.14 13.70 -10.13
N GLU A 64 4.25 14.61 -10.50
CA GLU A 64 3.35 15.29 -9.56
C GLU A 64 2.35 14.31 -8.93
N TYR A 65 1.70 13.47 -9.74
CA TYR A 65 0.80 12.43 -9.28
C TYR A 65 1.48 11.40 -8.36
N SER A 66 2.73 11.04 -8.65
CA SER A 66 3.50 10.08 -7.85
C SER A 66 3.74 10.55 -6.40
N LYS A 67 3.62 11.86 -6.13
CA LYS A 67 3.75 12.41 -4.78
C LYS A 67 2.47 12.27 -3.95
N SER A 68 1.31 12.12 -4.59
CA SER A 68 0.00 12.04 -3.93
C SER A 68 -0.63 10.64 -3.95
N THR A 69 -0.12 9.73 -4.77
CA THR A 69 -0.62 8.35 -4.85
C THR A 69 -0.28 7.52 -3.60
N SER A 70 -1.14 6.55 -3.28
CA SER A 70 -0.90 5.54 -2.23
C SER A 70 0.09 4.44 -2.67
N ILE A 71 0.35 4.33 -3.97
CA ILE A 71 1.26 3.33 -4.54
C ILE A 71 2.70 3.80 -4.36
N HIS A 72 3.34 3.32 -3.30
CA HIS A 72 4.69 3.71 -2.91
C HIS A 72 5.72 3.48 -4.03
N GLY A 73 5.58 2.39 -4.81
CA GLY A 73 6.51 2.06 -5.90
C GLY A 73 6.58 3.11 -7.01
N ILE A 74 5.47 3.78 -7.32
CA ILE A 74 5.41 4.78 -8.39
C ILE A 74 6.22 6.02 -8.03
N ARG A 75 6.25 6.40 -6.74
CA ARG A 75 7.06 7.52 -6.25
C ARG A 75 8.55 7.33 -6.56
N TYR A 76 9.08 6.13 -6.37
CA TYR A 76 10.50 5.84 -6.62
C TYR A 76 10.87 5.85 -8.11
N ILE A 77 9.91 5.52 -8.99
CA ILE A 77 10.11 5.51 -10.45
C ILE A 77 10.23 6.94 -11.00
N PHE A 78 9.38 7.86 -10.52
CA PHE A 78 9.29 9.22 -11.05
C PHE A 78 10.13 10.26 -10.28
N GLU A 79 10.87 9.84 -9.25
CA GLU A 79 11.77 10.73 -8.52
C GLU A 79 12.96 11.18 -9.39
N ILE A 80 13.19 12.49 -9.47
CA ILE A 80 14.16 13.07 -10.42
C ILE A 80 15.62 12.79 -10.01
N HIS A 81 15.94 12.95 -8.72
CA HIS A 81 17.31 12.88 -8.20
C HIS A 81 17.85 11.45 -8.00
N ARG A 82 17.05 10.42 -8.32
CA ARG A 82 17.46 9.01 -8.18
C ARG A 82 18.20 8.49 -9.41
N PRO A 83 19.20 7.60 -9.24
CA PRO A 83 19.91 6.99 -10.35
C PRO A 83 19.00 6.05 -11.16
N PHE A 84 19.34 5.85 -12.43
CA PHE A 84 18.49 5.10 -13.37
C PHE A 84 18.34 3.61 -13.04
N TYR A 85 19.39 2.97 -12.48
CA TYR A 85 19.34 1.54 -12.14
C TYR A 85 18.31 1.24 -11.02
N GLU A 86 18.20 2.10 -10.01
CA GLU A 86 17.18 1.97 -8.96
C GLU A 86 15.78 2.10 -9.55
N LYS A 87 15.58 3.00 -10.51
CA LYS A 87 14.28 3.17 -11.20
C LYS A 87 13.90 1.91 -11.96
N ILE A 88 14.84 1.28 -12.67
CA ILE A 88 14.59 0.01 -13.36
C ILE A 88 14.20 -1.07 -12.36
N TYR A 89 14.91 -1.18 -11.25
CA TYR A 89 14.59 -2.16 -10.20
C TYR A 89 13.14 -2.01 -9.70
N TRP A 90 12.72 -0.78 -9.40
CA TRP A 90 11.34 -0.51 -8.97
C TRP A 90 10.31 -0.78 -10.06
N ILE A 91 10.61 -0.47 -11.32
CA ILE A 91 9.73 -0.81 -12.46
C ILE A 91 9.56 -2.32 -12.55
N VAL A 92 10.64 -3.08 -12.48
CA VAL A 92 10.61 -4.55 -12.57
C VAL A 92 9.79 -5.14 -11.41
N LEU A 93 10.02 -4.70 -10.17
CA LEU A 93 9.24 -5.15 -9.03
C LEU A 93 7.74 -4.83 -9.17
N MET A 94 7.39 -3.63 -9.61
CA MET A 94 6.00 -3.23 -9.84
C MET A 94 5.33 -4.07 -10.93
N LEU A 95 6.03 -4.35 -12.03
CA LEU A 95 5.51 -5.17 -13.12
C LEU A 95 5.32 -6.63 -12.71
N ILE A 96 6.28 -7.19 -11.97
CA ILE A 96 6.19 -8.55 -11.44
C ILE A 96 4.98 -8.67 -10.50
N SER A 97 4.84 -7.73 -9.57
CA SER A 97 3.70 -7.68 -8.64
C SER A 97 2.37 -7.57 -9.37
N LEU A 98 2.26 -6.68 -10.36
CA LEU A 98 1.07 -6.52 -11.18
C LEU A 98 0.74 -7.82 -11.94
N TYR A 99 1.74 -8.51 -12.49
CA TYR A 99 1.55 -9.78 -13.18
C TYR A 99 1.10 -10.91 -12.24
N PHE A 100 1.65 -11.00 -11.02
CA PHE A 100 1.14 -11.91 -9.99
C PHE A 100 -0.32 -11.60 -9.65
N ALA A 101 -0.64 -10.34 -9.38
CA ALA A 101 -1.99 -9.92 -9.03
C ALA A 101 -3.00 -10.26 -10.13
N THR A 102 -2.71 -9.93 -11.38
CA THR A 102 -3.61 -10.22 -12.51
C THR A 102 -3.79 -11.72 -12.74
N SER A 103 -2.73 -12.52 -12.56
CA SER A 103 -2.81 -13.98 -12.68
C SER A 103 -3.74 -14.59 -11.61
N LEU A 104 -3.54 -14.19 -10.35
CA LEU A 104 -4.37 -14.64 -9.23
C LEU A 104 -5.83 -14.21 -9.38
N ILE A 105 -6.06 -12.98 -9.84
CA ILE A 105 -7.41 -12.49 -10.13
C ILE A 105 -8.05 -13.33 -11.24
N ARG A 106 -7.32 -13.63 -12.31
CA ARG A 106 -7.82 -14.46 -13.42
C ARG A 106 -8.23 -15.85 -12.94
N GLU A 107 -7.38 -16.52 -12.17
CA GLU A 107 -7.71 -17.84 -11.62
C GLU A 107 -8.91 -17.81 -10.67
N SER A 108 -8.94 -16.81 -9.78
CA SER A 108 -10.04 -16.62 -8.84
C SER A 108 -11.35 -16.34 -9.58
N TYR A 109 -11.28 -15.55 -10.65
CA TYR A 109 -12.41 -15.25 -11.52
C TYR A 109 -12.92 -16.50 -12.25
N LEU A 110 -12.03 -17.31 -12.82
CA LEU A 110 -12.40 -18.57 -13.47
C LEU A 110 -13.05 -19.55 -12.49
N LYS A 111 -12.53 -19.68 -11.27
CA LYS A 111 -13.12 -20.51 -10.21
C LYS A 111 -14.50 -20.00 -9.80
N TRP A 112 -14.67 -18.69 -9.69
CA TRP A 112 -15.95 -18.08 -9.37
C TRP A 112 -16.99 -18.30 -10.48
N MET A 113 -16.58 -18.32 -11.74
CA MET A 113 -17.46 -18.68 -12.86
C MET A 113 -17.87 -20.16 -12.85
N ASP A 114 -16.97 -21.07 -12.47
CA ASP A 114 -17.22 -22.52 -12.47
C ASP A 114 -18.11 -22.96 -11.30
N SER A 115 -17.90 -22.39 -10.09
CA SER A 115 -18.70 -22.67 -8.91
C SER A 115 -19.05 -21.37 -8.17
N PRO A 116 -20.07 -20.64 -8.62
CA PRO A 116 -20.52 -19.44 -7.91
C PRO A 116 -21.03 -19.84 -6.53
N VAL A 117 -20.44 -19.26 -5.48
CA VAL A 117 -20.95 -19.41 -4.11
C VAL A 117 -22.26 -18.63 -4.00
N ILE A 118 -23.36 -19.31 -4.24
CA ILE A 118 -24.70 -18.76 -4.00
C ILE A 118 -25.00 -18.97 -2.52
N VAL A 119 -24.91 -17.90 -1.74
CA VAL A 119 -25.42 -17.88 -0.36
C VAL A 119 -26.95 -17.84 -0.41
N GLY A 120 -27.56 -19.01 -0.45
CA GLY A 120 -28.99 -19.16 -0.22
C GLY A 120 -29.28 -19.06 1.27
N PHE A 121 -30.13 -18.12 1.68
CA PHE A 121 -30.79 -18.22 2.97
C PHE A 121 -31.80 -19.35 2.86
N ASP A 122 -31.55 -20.46 3.54
CA ASP A 122 -32.54 -21.51 3.66
C ASP A 122 -33.64 -20.99 4.59
N GLU A 123 -34.70 -20.42 4.01
CA GLU A 123 -35.93 -20.08 4.71
C GLU A 123 -36.73 -21.34 5.03
N THR A 124 -36.07 -22.39 5.54
CA THR A 124 -36.80 -23.49 6.16
C THR A 124 -37.50 -22.90 7.38
N LEU A 125 -38.76 -22.53 7.19
CA LEU A 125 -39.70 -22.16 8.25
C LEU A 125 -39.97 -23.41 9.08
N VAL A 126 -38.97 -23.84 9.85
CA VAL A 126 -39.13 -24.88 10.84
C VAL A 126 -40.05 -24.27 11.90
N PRO A 127 -41.24 -24.85 12.14
CA PRO A 127 -42.14 -24.33 13.17
C PRO A 127 -41.37 -24.28 14.49
N VAL A 128 -41.51 -23.19 15.26
CA VAL A 128 -40.72 -22.89 16.47
C VAL A 128 -40.61 -24.10 17.43
N HIS A 129 -41.63 -24.96 17.45
CA HIS A 129 -41.67 -26.17 18.27
C HIS A 129 -40.65 -27.26 17.88
N LYS A 130 -40.13 -27.29 16.66
CA LYS A 130 -39.15 -28.29 16.19
C LYS A 130 -37.69 -27.85 16.30
N ILE A 131 -37.43 -26.64 16.81
CA ILE A 131 -36.07 -26.12 17.02
C ILE A 131 -35.56 -26.66 18.36
N PRO A 132 -34.51 -27.50 18.41
CA PRO A 132 -33.95 -27.97 19.67
C PRO A 132 -33.32 -26.80 20.43
N PHE A 133 -33.50 -26.78 21.76
CA PHE A 133 -32.81 -25.80 22.59
C PHE A 133 -31.29 -26.01 22.46
N PRO A 134 -30.50 -24.93 22.26
CA PRO A 134 -29.06 -25.04 22.14
C PRO A 134 -28.47 -25.55 23.45
N THR A 135 -27.39 -26.33 23.38
CA THR A 135 -26.65 -26.75 24.56
C THR A 135 -26.02 -25.53 25.22
N ILE A 136 -26.51 -25.15 26.40
CA ILE A 136 -25.93 -24.09 27.21
C ILE A 136 -24.72 -24.68 27.95
N THR A 137 -23.53 -24.23 27.60
CA THR A 137 -22.31 -24.55 28.36
C THR A 137 -21.97 -23.34 29.23
N ILE A 138 -21.96 -23.53 30.55
CA ILE A 138 -21.56 -22.49 31.51
C ILE A 138 -20.09 -22.71 31.81
N CYS A 139 -19.25 -21.76 31.39
CA CYS A 139 -17.84 -21.73 31.77
C CYS A 139 -17.70 -20.90 33.07
N PRO A 140 -17.22 -21.47 34.19
CA PRO A 140 -16.86 -20.66 35.34
C PRO A 140 -15.74 -19.68 34.97
N GLU A 141 -15.76 -18.47 35.54
CA GLU A 141 -14.74 -17.44 35.31
C GLU A 141 -13.36 -17.89 35.79
N ILE A 142 -13.34 -18.75 36.82
CA ILE A 142 -12.14 -19.41 37.32
C ILE A 142 -11.75 -20.56 36.37
N LYS A 143 -10.68 -20.34 35.60
CA LYS A 143 -10.14 -21.33 34.65
C LYS A 143 -9.26 -22.38 35.30
N MET A 144 -8.85 -22.16 36.55
CA MET A 144 -7.92 -23.01 37.29
C MET A 144 -8.21 -22.94 38.79
N GLU A 145 -8.27 -24.09 39.43
CA GLU A 145 -8.32 -24.20 40.88
C GLU A 145 -6.89 -24.16 41.40
N THR A 146 -6.53 -23.10 42.13
CA THR A 146 -5.17 -22.89 42.64
C THR A 146 -4.70 -23.99 43.61
N GLU A 147 -5.64 -24.74 44.21
CA GLU A 147 -5.32 -25.89 45.06
C GLU A 147 -4.83 -27.11 44.26
N VAL A 148 -5.29 -27.25 43.01
CA VAL A 148 -4.97 -28.39 42.14
C VAL A 148 -3.82 -28.06 41.18
N PHE A 149 -3.68 -26.80 40.77
CA PHE A 149 -2.66 -26.39 39.80
C PHE A 149 -2.05 -25.02 40.14
N ASP A 150 -0.83 -25.04 40.71
CA ASP A 150 -0.03 -23.84 40.99
C ASP A 150 0.76 -23.42 39.74
N PHE A 151 0.13 -22.57 38.93
CA PHE A 151 0.73 -22.02 37.71
C PHE A 151 2.05 -21.28 38.00
N ALA A 152 2.21 -20.63 39.16
CA ALA A 152 3.40 -19.85 39.46
C ALA A 152 4.62 -20.77 39.62
N ASN A 153 4.47 -21.88 40.34
CA ASN A 153 5.54 -22.86 40.51
C ASN A 153 5.88 -23.58 39.20
N ILE A 154 4.85 -24.00 38.47
CA ILE A 154 5.00 -24.77 37.23
C ILE A 154 5.62 -23.91 36.13
N SER A 155 5.16 -22.66 35.97
CA SER A 155 5.73 -21.74 34.98
C SER A 155 7.19 -21.41 35.30
N GLN A 156 7.55 -21.19 36.56
CA GLN A 156 8.95 -20.95 36.96
C GLN A 156 9.85 -22.15 36.64
N ARG A 157 9.38 -23.38 36.89
CA ARG A 157 10.11 -24.60 36.51
C ARG A 157 10.31 -24.67 35.00
N ILE A 158 9.25 -24.50 34.21
CA ILE A 158 9.31 -24.53 32.74
C ILE A 158 10.29 -23.45 32.22
N TRP A 159 10.20 -22.21 32.71
CA TRP A 159 11.12 -21.14 32.34
C TRP A 159 12.56 -21.43 32.73
N SER A 160 12.79 -22.04 33.89
CA SER A 160 14.13 -22.46 34.31
C SER A 160 14.70 -23.55 33.42
N GLU A 161 13.87 -24.49 32.95
CA GLU A 161 14.30 -25.53 32.01
C GLU A 161 14.57 -24.94 30.63
N ILE A 162 13.69 -24.06 30.12
CA ILE A 162 13.89 -23.35 28.85
C ILE A 162 15.19 -22.51 28.89
N GLY A 163 15.48 -21.87 30.01
CA GLY A 163 16.73 -21.11 30.20
C GLY A 163 17.99 -21.98 30.25
N ASN A 164 17.84 -23.25 30.68
CA ASN A 164 18.95 -24.19 30.81
C ASN A 164 19.23 -24.93 29.49
N TYR A 165 18.21 -25.20 28.68
CA TYR A 165 18.34 -25.69 27.31
C TYR A 165 18.56 -24.51 26.35
N GLN A 166 19.73 -23.86 26.39
CA GLN A 166 20.12 -22.91 25.35
C GLN A 166 20.24 -23.62 23.99
N GLN A 167 19.16 -23.71 23.21
CA GLN A 167 19.23 -23.94 21.76
C GLN A 167 17.85 -23.76 21.09
N PHE A 168 17.33 -22.53 20.99
CA PHE A 168 16.54 -22.23 19.79
C PHE A 168 17.58 -21.87 18.74
N GLU A 169 17.97 -22.84 17.90
CA GLU A 169 18.76 -22.54 16.70
C GLU A 169 18.09 -21.37 15.97
N ASN A 170 18.90 -20.40 15.58
CA ASN A 170 18.50 -19.31 14.70
C ASN A 170 17.94 -19.92 13.41
N LEU A 171 16.62 -20.08 13.34
CA LEU A 171 15.91 -20.37 12.11
C LEU A 171 15.79 -19.08 11.29
N SER A 172 16.93 -18.48 10.95
CA SER A 172 17.00 -17.28 10.11
C SER A 172 17.90 -17.48 8.88
N ASN A 173 18.31 -18.72 8.58
CA ASN A 173 19.21 -18.99 7.46
C ASN A 173 18.71 -20.03 6.45
N ILE A 174 17.43 -20.44 6.54
CA ILE A 174 16.80 -21.29 5.53
C ILE A 174 15.47 -20.62 5.16
N THR A 175 15.34 -20.26 3.87
CA THR A 175 14.12 -20.05 3.05
C THR A 175 13.97 -18.74 2.25
N ASP A 176 15.02 -17.99 1.91
CA ASP A 176 14.86 -16.91 0.92
C ASP A 176 15.24 -17.36 -0.50
N GLU A 177 16.44 -17.91 -0.69
CA GLU A 177 16.93 -18.32 -2.02
C GLU A 177 16.15 -19.50 -2.63
N GLU A 178 15.76 -20.47 -1.80
CA GLU A 178 15.03 -21.66 -2.27
C GLU A 178 13.54 -21.37 -2.50
N TYR A 179 12.97 -20.43 -1.74
CA TYR A 179 11.59 -19.96 -1.92
C TYR A 179 11.46 -19.05 -3.15
N VAL A 180 12.46 -18.20 -3.42
CA VAL A 180 12.51 -17.39 -4.64
C VAL A 180 12.69 -18.28 -5.87
N LYS A 181 13.53 -19.32 -5.81
CA LYS A 181 13.65 -20.31 -6.89
C LYS A 181 12.37 -21.11 -7.09
N SER A 182 11.71 -21.54 -6.02
CA SER A 182 10.45 -22.30 -6.13
C SER A 182 9.32 -21.46 -6.70
N ILE A 183 9.22 -20.18 -6.32
CA ILE A 183 8.28 -19.21 -6.93
C ILE A 183 8.61 -18.97 -8.41
N PHE A 184 9.89 -18.86 -8.77
CA PHE A 184 10.29 -18.61 -10.15
C PHE A 184 10.03 -19.84 -11.05
N LEU A 185 10.31 -21.04 -10.55
CA LEU A 185 10.07 -22.30 -11.27
C LEU A 185 8.57 -22.57 -11.44
N SER A 186 7.78 -22.45 -10.37
CA SER A 186 6.31 -22.59 -10.45
C SER A 186 5.65 -21.55 -11.39
N ARG A 187 6.28 -20.37 -11.55
CA ARG A 187 5.84 -19.34 -12.50
C ARG A 187 6.24 -19.62 -13.94
N LEU A 188 7.41 -20.23 -14.19
CA LEU A 188 7.81 -20.67 -15.54
C LEU A 188 6.88 -21.79 -16.01
N ASP A 189 6.56 -22.75 -15.14
CA ASP A 189 5.63 -23.85 -15.44
C ASP A 189 4.24 -23.31 -15.79
N PHE A 190 3.72 -22.36 -15.01
CA PHE A 190 2.42 -21.73 -15.29
C PHE A 190 2.40 -20.94 -16.62
N HIS A 191 3.51 -20.32 -17.01
CA HIS A 191 3.60 -19.61 -18.29
C HIS A 191 3.66 -20.58 -19.47
N THR A 192 4.39 -21.69 -19.35
CA THR A 192 4.41 -22.76 -20.37
C THR A 192 3.05 -23.43 -20.50
N ASP A 193 2.33 -23.63 -19.40
CA ASP A 193 0.99 -24.22 -19.42
C ASP A 193 -0.04 -23.30 -20.10
N ILE A 194 0.01 -21.99 -19.86
CA ILE A 194 -0.84 -21.02 -20.57
C ILE A 194 -0.54 -20.98 -22.08
N LEU A 195 0.74 -21.02 -22.48
CA LEU A 195 1.11 -21.00 -23.89
C LEU A 195 0.74 -22.31 -24.59
N LEU A 196 0.85 -23.45 -23.91
CA LEU A 196 0.39 -24.76 -24.42
C LEU A 196 -1.14 -24.81 -24.54
N PHE A 197 -1.88 -24.23 -23.61
CA PHE A 197 -3.34 -24.14 -23.68
C PHE A 197 -3.84 -23.17 -24.76
N SER A 198 -3.02 -22.19 -25.15
CA SER A 198 -3.33 -21.26 -26.26
C SER A 198 -2.97 -21.82 -27.64
N SER A 199 -2.24 -22.95 -27.71
CA SER A 199 -1.75 -23.54 -28.96
C SER A 199 -2.46 -24.84 -29.37
N ASN A 200 -3.49 -25.27 -28.63
CA ASN A 200 -4.44 -26.35 -28.97
C ASN A 200 -5.85 -25.76 -29.08
#